data_AF-A0A0M3KIM8-F1
#
_entry.id   AF-A0A0M3KIM8-F1
#
_cell.length_a   1.000
_cell.length_b   1.000
_cell.length_c   1.000
_cell.angle_alpha   90.00
_cell.angle_beta   90.00
_cell.angle_gamma   90.00
#
_symmetry.space_group_name_H-M   'P 1'
#
loop_
_entity.id
_entity.type
_entity.pdbx_description
1 polymer ?
#
loop_
_entity_poly.entity_id
_entity_poly.type
_entity_poly.pdbx_seq_one_letter_code
_entity_poly.pdbx_strand_id
1 'polypeptide(L)'
;LLAFSMYTNGKAVLRTEKGGNQIHCLHGMRVMSMFWIILGHTYYYIVASLTVDNLLPTLIAFPQKFLNLIIVQAPLAVDSFFYLRLTPTYVVVMILDVTLFTYISDGPFWRPIESNYCRKSWWTNLIYMNNFLLQDTETCMGWTWYLANDMQFHLFAPIFLILLFKSSVLGILACLGVIAASTITHLAVVLAHDYPPAPLLTAHLQMLVAFLQPYSWLLGKTVKLFPAFGN
;
A
#
# COMPACT_ATOMS: atom_id res chain seq x y z
N LEU A 1 19.39 10.08 -28.06
CA LEU A 1 20.01 8.74 -28.28
C LEU A 1 21.10 8.38 -27.25
N LEU A 2 21.84 9.34 -26.67
CA LEU A 2 22.83 9.06 -25.60
C LEU A 2 22.26 8.39 -24.34
N ALA A 3 20.99 8.63 -23.99
CA ALA A 3 20.32 8.00 -22.85
C ALA A 3 20.20 6.46 -22.94
N PHE A 4 20.30 5.88 -24.15
CA PHE A 4 20.15 4.44 -24.39
C PHE A 4 21.45 3.74 -24.85
N SER A 5 22.59 4.44 -24.83
CA SER A 5 23.87 3.85 -25.23
C SER A 5 24.40 2.91 -24.14
N MET A 6 24.38 1.62 -24.44
CA MET A 6 24.80 0.55 -23.54
C MET A 6 26.27 0.68 -23.10
N TYR A 7 27.15 1.21 -23.96
CA TYR A 7 28.56 1.39 -23.64
C TYR A 7 28.79 2.50 -22.61
N THR A 8 28.21 3.70 -22.81
CA THR A 8 28.36 4.82 -21.88
C THR A 8 27.63 4.58 -20.56
N ASN A 9 26.41 4.04 -20.62
CA ASN A 9 25.66 3.68 -19.42
C ASN A 9 26.31 2.50 -18.67
N GLY A 10 26.80 1.48 -19.39
CA GLY A 10 27.48 0.34 -18.79
C GLY A 10 28.79 0.73 -18.09
N LYS A 11 29.60 1.61 -18.71
CA LYS A 11 30.80 2.16 -18.08
C LYS A 11 30.48 2.99 -16.83
N ALA A 12 29.36 3.72 -16.82
CA ALA A 12 28.90 4.48 -15.66
C ALA A 12 28.36 3.58 -14.53
N VAL A 13 27.61 2.51 -14.87
CA VAL A 13 27.07 1.54 -13.91
C VAL A 13 28.17 0.70 -13.25
N LEU A 14 29.21 0.33 -14.01
CA LEU A 14 30.35 -0.43 -13.51
C LEU A 14 31.41 0.46 -12.81
N ARG A 15 31.18 1.77 -12.74
CA ARG A 15 32.08 2.70 -12.06
C ARG A 15 31.88 2.59 -10.54
N THR A 16 32.80 1.91 -9.88
CA THR A 16 32.83 1.74 -8.41
C THR A 16 33.50 2.91 -7.68
N GLU A 17 33.40 4.12 -8.23
CA GLU A 17 33.94 5.31 -7.58
C GLU A 17 33.15 5.60 -6.29
N LYS A 18 33.86 5.68 -5.17
CA LYS A 18 33.31 6.01 -3.85
C LYS A 18 32.91 7.49 -3.84
N GLY A 19 31.67 7.80 -4.21
CA GLY A 19 31.08 9.09 -3.90
C GLY A 19 30.97 9.23 -2.38
N GLY A 20 31.61 10.24 -1.79
CA GLY A 20 31.64 10.46 -0.33
C GLY A 20 30.30 10.68 0.36
N ASN A 21 29.18 10.60 -0.38
CA ASN A 21 27.82 10.87 0.08
C ASN A 21 26.87 9.65 -0.04
N GLN A 22 27.40 8.43 -0.13
CA GLN A 22 26.58 7.20 -0.19
C GLN A 22 26.49 6.52 1.18
N ILE A 23 25.28 6.19 1.61
CA ILE A 23 25.04 5.44 2.85
C ILE A 23 25.32 3.95 2.57
N HIS A 24 26.54 3.51 2.86
CA HIS A 24 27.02 2.17 2.51
C HIS A 24 26.17 1.03 3.14
N CYS A 25 25.63 1.22 4.35
CA CYS A 25 24.80 0.21 4.99
C CYS A 25 23.47 -0.03 4.24
N LEU A 26 22.93 0.99 3.56
CA LEU A 26 21.70 0.88 2.76
C LEU A 26 21.92 0.03 1.51
N HIS A 27 23.08 0.20 0.85
CA HIS A 27 23.48 -0.66 -0.27
C HIS A 27 23.74 -2.10 0.21
N GLY A 28 24.36 -2.26 1.38
CA GLY A 28 24.53 -3.57 2.03
C GLY A 28 23.20 -4.27 2.32
N MET A 29 22.22 -3.55 2.88
CA MET A 29 20.87 -4.10 3.13
C MET A 29 20.18 -4.55 1.84
N ARG A 30 20.24 -3.75 0.76
CA ARG A 30 19.65 -4.13 -0.53
C ARG A 30 20.29 -5.38 -1.13
N VAL A 31 21.61 -5.49 -1.07
CA VAL A 31 22.36 -6.66 -1.56
C VAL A 31 22.01 -7.89 -0.72
N MET A 32 21.99 -7.77 0.60
CA MET A 32 21.61 -8.87 1.49
C MET A 32 20.17 -9.31 1.30
N SER A 33 19.22 -8.37 1.16
CA SER A 33 17.83 -8.67 0.83
C SER A 33 17.71 -9.39 -0.53
N MET A 34 18.43 -8.95 -1.56
CA MET A 34 18.43 -9.63 -2.87
C MET A 34 18.96 -11.06 -2.78
N PHE A 35 20.08 -11.28 -2.08
CA PHE A 35 20.63 -12.63 -1.86
C PHE A 35 19.64 -13.53 -1.11
N TRP A 36 19.00 -13.00 -0.07
CA TRP A 36 18.02 -13.76 0.71
C TRP A 36 16.78 -14.10 -0.12
N ILE A 37 16.28 -13.17 -0.95
CA ILE A 37 15.17 -13.40 -1.88
C ILE A 37 15.52 -14.51 -2.88
N ILE A 38 16.69 -14.44 -3.51
CA ILE A 38 17.16 -15.45 -4.48
C ILE A 38 17.29 -16.83 -3.82
N LEU A 39 17.83 -16.88 -2.60
CA LEU A 39 17.95 -18.12 -1.83
C LEU A 39 16.58 -18.73 -1.53
N GLY A 40 15.62 -17.91 -1.08
CA GLY A 40 14.24 -18.34 -0.82
C GLY A 40 13.56 -18.92 -2.06
N HIS A 41 13.69 -18.26 -3.21
CA HIS A 41 13.12 -18.75 -4.48
C HIS A 41 13.81 -20.04 -4.95
N THR A 42 15.12 -20.16 -4.79
CA THR A 42 15.87 -21.37 -5.14
C THR A 42 15.34 -22.58 -4.37
N TYR A 43 15.15 -22.45 -3.05
CA TYR A 43 14.57 -23.52 -2.23
C TYR A 43 13.10 -23.79 -2.54
N TYR A 44 12.30 -22.76 -2.82
CA TYR A 44 10.91 -22.94 -3.25
C TYR A 44 10.81 -23.79 -4.52
N TYR A 45 11.62 -23.47 -5.54
CA TYR A 45 11.65 -24.26 -6.78
C TYR A 45 12.15 -25.68 -6.56
N ILE A 46 13.15 -25.89 -5.69
CA ILE A 46 13.63 -27.24 -5.32
C ILE A 46 12.49 -28.04 -4.68
N VAL A 47 11.78 -27.48 -3.70
CA VAL A 47 10.65 -28.15 -3.05
C VAL A 47 9.53 -28.47 -4.03
N ALA A 48 9.23 -27.55 -4.95
CA ALA A 48 8.23 -27.76 -6.01
C ALA A 48 8.63 -28.86 -7.01
N SER A 49 9.91 -29.17 -7.13
CA SER A 49 10.45 -30.21 -8.02
C SER A 49 10.62 -31.59 -7.38
N LEU A 50 10.28 -31.75 -6.10
CA LEU A 50 10.33 -33.03 -5.39
C LEU A 50 9.19 -33.97 -5.81
N THR A 51 9.47 -35.26 -5.86
CA THR A 51 8.46 -36.32 -6.05
C THR A 51 7.59 -36.48 -4.80
N VAL A 52 6.33 -36.92 -4.99
CA VAL A 52 5.33 -37.06 -3.90
C VAL A 52 5.82 -37.90 -2.72
N ASP A 53 6.67 -38.91 -2.96
CA ASP A 53 7.21 -39.80 -1.92
C ASP A 53 8.14 -39.08 -0.94
N ASN A 54 8.82 -38.03 -1.40
CA ASN A 54 9.83 -37.30 -0.62
C ASN A 54 9.32 -35.95 -0.10
N LEU A 55 8.15 -35.50 -0.58
CA LEU A 55 7.61 -34.17 -0.33
C LEU A 55 7.21 -33.98 1.14
N LEU A 56 6.34 -34.83 1.65
CA LEU A 56 5.81 -34.74 3.01
C LEU A 56 6.88 -34.83 4.12
N PRO A 57 7.81 -35.82 4.10
CA PRO A 57 8.86 -35.88 5.12
C PRO A 57 9.81 -34.69 5.05
N THR A 58 10.10 -34.17 3.85
CA THR A 58 10.95 -32.98 3.68
C THR A 58 10.29 -31.73 4.24
N LEU A 59 8.99 -31.51 3.98
CA LEU A 59 8.25 -30.35 4.48
C LEU A 59 8.17 -30.29 6.01
N ILE A 60 8.05 -31.45 6.67
CA ILE A 60 7.98 -31.54 8.13
C ILE A 60 9.37 -31.36 8.76
N ALA A 61 10.42 -31.95 8.15
CA ALA A 61 11.78 -31.91 8.69
C ALA A 61 12.51 -30.58 8.41
N PHE A 62 12.17 -29.89 7.34
CA PHE A 62 12.85 -28.66 6.90
C PHE A 62 12.80 -27.52 7.94
N PRO A 63 11.64 -27.11 8.49
CA PRO A 63 11.58 -26.02 9.47
C PRO A 63 12.11 -26.39 10.86
N GLN A 64 12.42 -27.67 11.13
CA GLN A 64 12.93 -28.12 12.44
C GLN A 64 14.38 -27.67 12.70
N LYS A 65 15.14 -27.32 11.65
CA LYS A 65 16.52 -26.85 11.77
C LYS A 65 16.57 -25.34 11.83
N PHE A 66 17.27 -24.80 12.83
CA PHE A 66 17.40 -23.36 13.06
C PHE A 66 17.81 -22.56 11.79
N LEU A 67 18.81 -23.03 11.04
CA LEU A 67 19.27 -22.34 9.83
C LEU A 67 18.23 -22.31 8.71
N ASN A 68 17.34 -23.28 8.66
CA ASN A 68 16.27 -23.33 7.66
C ASN A 68 15.15 -22.34 7.98
N LEU A 69 14.98 -21.92 9.25
CA LEU A 69 14.05 -20.84 9.59
C LEU A 69 14.42 -19.53 8.89
N ILE A 70 15.71 -19.26 8.68
CA ILE A 70 16.17 -18.09 7.92
C ILE A 70 15.58 -18.14 6.50
N ILE A 71 15.61 -19.30 5.84
CA ILE A 71 15.09 -19.48 4.49
C ILE A 71 13.56 -19.36 4.47
N VAL A 72 12.87 -19.92 5.47
CA VAL A 72 11.41 -19.84 5.60
C VAL A 72 10.93 -18.38 5.80
N GLN A 73 11.75 -17.54 6.44
CA GLN A 73 11.45 -16.12 6.65
C GLN A 73 11.81 -15.21 5.45
N ALA A 74 12.15 -15.76 4.28
CA ALA A 74 12.43 -14.98 3.06
C ALA A 74 11.38 -13.90 2.70
N PRO A 75 10.07 -14.04 2.97
CA PRO A 75 9.09 -12.97 2.75
C PRO A 75 9.45 -11.65 3.49
N LEU A 76 10.04 -11.73 4.68
CA LEU A 76 10.46 -10.55 5.44
C LEU A 76 11.59 -9.75 4.74
N ALA A 77 12.41 -10.44 3.95
CA ALA A 77 13.43 -9.78 3.13
C ALA A 77 12.83 -9.04 1.94
N VAL A 78 11.70 -9.54 1.40
CA VAL A 78 10.92 -8.86 0.35
C VAL A 78 10.32 -7.56 0.89
N ASP A 79 9.76 -7.60 2.09
CA ASP A 79 9.23 -6.41 2.79
C ASP A 79 10.28 -5.33 2.97
N SER A 80 11.45 -5.72 3.47
CA SER A 80 12.59 -4.81 3.65
C SER A 80 13.04 -4.21 2.30
N PHE A 81 13.08 -5.02 1.25
CA PHE A 81 13.46 -4.56 -0.09
C PHE A 81 12.43 -3.60 -0.68
N PHE A 82 11.14 -3.87 -0.51
CA PHE A 82 10.05 -3.04 -0.99
C PHE A 82 10.04 -1.70 -0.26
N TYR A 83 10.13 -1.71 1.07
CA TYR A 83 10.22 -0.51 1.90
C TYR A 83 11.42 0.37 1.49
N LEU A 84 12.63 -0.21 1.41
CA LEU A 84 13.85 0.53 1.06
C LEU A 84 13.86 1.11 -0.36
N ARG A 85 12.96 0.67 -1.26
CA ARG A 85 12.84 1.17 -2.63
C ARG A 85 11.68 2.14 -2.81
N LEU A 86 10.53 1.85 -2.20
CA LEU A 86 9.31 2.61 -2.36
C LEU A 86 9.29 3.85 -1.46
N THR A 87 9.71 3.72 -0.21
CA THR A 87 9.65 4.81 0.78
C THR A 87 10.42 6.06 0.35
N PRO A 88 11.64 5.99 -0.24
CA PRO A 88 12.34 7.20 -0.70
C PRO A 88 11.57 7.98 -1.76
N THR A 89 10.99 7.29 -2.75
CA THR A 89 10.14 7.92 -3.77
C THR A 89 8.88 8.50 -3.13
N TYR A 90 8.32 7.79 -2.16
CA TYR A 90 7.13 8.23 -1.45
C TYR A 90 7.36 9.51 -0.64
N VAL A 91 8.52 9.62 0.03
CA VAL A 91 8.95 10.86 0.72
C VAL A 91 9.14 12.01 -0.26
N VAL A 92 9.76 11.76 -1.42
CA VAL A 92 9.95 12.81 -2.44
C VAL A 92 8.60 13.34 -2.93
N VAL A 93 7.65 12.45 -3.23
CA VAL A 93 6.29 12.84 -3.63
C VAL A 93 5.61 13.63 -2.51
N MET A 94 5.70 13.18 -1.26
CA MET A 94 5.14 13.90 -0.10
C MET A 94 5.70 15.33 0.03
N ILE A 95 7.01 15.52 -0.19
CA ILE A 95 7.64 16.84 -0.15
C ILE A 95 7.13 17.71 -1.31
N LEU A 96 7.10 17.18 -2.53
CA LEU A 96 6.58 17.90 -3.70
C LEU A 96 5.12 18.28 -3.52
N ASP A 97 4.35 17.43 -2.85
CA ASP A 97 2.93 17.63 -2.61
C ASP A 97 2.66 18.76 -1.61
N VAL A 98 3.43 18.83 -0.52
CA VAL A 98 3.34 19.94 0.46
C VAL A 98 3.96 21.24 -0.07
N THR A 99 4.97 21.18 -0.93
CA THR A 99 5.75 22.35 -1.35
C THR A 99 5.40 22.89 -2.72
N LEU A 100 5.31 22.05 -3.76
CA LEU A 100 5.17 22.48 -5.15
C LEU A 100 3.72 22.52 -5.59
N PHE A 101 2.95 21.47 -5.28
CA PHE A 101 1.55 21.38 -5.71
C PHE A 101 0.65 22.40 -5.01
N THR A 102 1.06 22.93 -3.86
CA THR A 102 0.38 24.06 -3.19
C THR A 102 0.47 25.39 -3.96
N TYR A 103 1.46 25.57 -4.84
CA TYR A 103 1.61 26.79 -5.65
C TYR A 103 1.24 26.63 -7.13
N ILE A 104 1.19 25.39 -7.64
CA ILE A 104 0.92 25.13 -9.07
C ILE A 104 -0.55 24.82 -9.34
N SER A 105 -1.24 24.20 -8.39
CA SER A 105 -2.64 23.83 -8.56
C SER A 105 -3.55 24.84 -7.88
N ASP A 106 -4.55 25.31 -8.61
CA ASP A 106 -5.66 26.14 -8.11
C ASP A 106 -6.97 25.54 -8.61
N GLY A 107 -8.01 25.54 -7.77
CA GLY A 107 -9.33 25.07 -8.17
C GLY A 107 -10.27 24.82 -6.98
N PRO A 108 -11.59 24.71 -7.22
CA PRO A 108 -12.60 24.55 -6.16
C PRO A 108 -12.46 23.24 -5.36
N PHE A 109 -11.79 22.23 -5.93
CA PHE A 109 -11.48 20.96 -5.27
C PHE A 109 -10.04 20.87 -4.78
N TRP A 110 -9.20 21.83 -5.16
CA TRP A 110 -7.82 21.86 -4.71
C TRP A 110 -7.80 22.41 -3.29
N ARG A 111 -7.75 21.49 -2.31
CA ARG A 111 -7.40 21.87 -0.95
C ARG A 111 -5.87 21.89 -0.91
N PRO A 112 -5.22 23.06 -0.78
CA PRO A 112 -3.79 23.08 -0.54
C PRO A 112 -3.58 22.25 0.71
N ILE A 113 -2.84 21.16 0.59
CA ILE A 113 -2.65 20.18 1.65
C ILE A 113 -2.11 20.94 2.84
N GLU A 114 -3.01 21.17 3.78
CA GLU A 114 -2.81 22.23 4.75
C GLU A 114 -1.62 21.82 5.60
N SER A 115 -0.57 22.64 5.52
CA SER A 115 0.73 22.35 6.13
C SER A 115 0.61 22.01 7.62
N ASN A 116 -0.49 22.43 8.27
CA ASN A 116 -0.79 22.18 9.67
C ASN A 116 -1.16 20.73 9.98
N TYR A 117 -1.95 20.06 9.12
CA TYR A 117 -2.35 18.66 9.35
C TYR A 117 -1.23 17.70 8.97
N CYS A 118 -0.63 17.90 7.78
CA CYS A 118 0.48 17.04 7.38
C CYS A 118 1.69 17.18 8.32
N ARG A 119 1.97 18.37 8.88
CA ARG A 119 3.02 18.53 9.91
C ARG A 119 2.80 17.65 11.16
N LYS A 120 1.55 17.29 11.48
CA LYS A 120 1.23 16.42 12.61
C LYS A 120 1.18 14.94 12.23
N SER A 121 0.64 14.59 11.05
CA SER A 121 0.35 13.21 10.64
C SER A 121 1.30 12.63 9.58
N TRP A 122 2.29 13.38 9.05
CA TRP A 122 3.21 12.89 8.00
C TRP A 122 3.87 11.55 8.31
N TRP A 123 4.24 11.32 9.57
CA TRP A 123 4.93 10.12 10.01
C TRP A 123 4.06 8.86 9.88
N THR A 124 2.73 8.97 9.93
CA THR A 124 1.83 7.81 9.80
C THR A 124 1.91 7.19 8.41
N ASN A 125 2.21 7.98 7.38
CA ASN A 125 2.47 7.50 6.02
C ASN A 125 3.79 6.73 5.91
N LEU A 126 4.85 7.16 6.63
CA LEU A 126 6.16 6.50 6.55
C LEU A 126 6.20 5.13 7.21
N ILE A 127 5.34 4.94 8.21
CA ILE A 127 5.15 3.63 8.86
C ILE A 127 4.03 2.83 8.21
N TYR A 128 3.41 3.33 7.12
CA TYR A 128 2.30 2.66 6.42
C TYR A 128 1.10 2.36 7.35
N MET A 129 0.73 3.31 8.22
CA MET A 129 -0.41 3.22 9.17
C MET A 129 -1.36 4.42 9.08
N ASN A 130 -1.30 5.18 7.98
CA ASN A 130 -2.15 6.34 7.73
C ASN A 130 -3.63 6.01 7.50
N ASN A 131 -3.98 4.72 7.48
CA ASN A 131 -5.34 4.20 7.40
C ASN A 131 -5.96 3.83 8.77
N PHE A 132 -5.18 3.87 9.84
CA PHE A 132 -5.63 3.56 11.22
C PHE A 132 -5.36 4.69 12.21
N LEU A 133 -4.20 5.35 12.07
CA LEU A 133 -3.76 6.35 13.03
C LEU A 133 -4.15 7.75 12.55
N LEU A 134 -4.67 8.56 13.48
CA LEU A 134 -4.96 9.98 13.28
C LEU A 134 -5.98 10.26 12.16
N GLN A 135 -6.89 9.31 11.90
CA GLN A 135 -7.96 9.45 10.91
C GLN A 135 -8.87 10.65 11.18
N ASP A 136 -9.10 10.95 12.47
CA ASP A 136 -10.04 11.99 12.94
C ASP A 136 -9.46 13.41 12.84
N THR A 137 -8.14 13.55 12.62
CA THR A 137 -7.41 14.82 12.66
C THR A 137 -6.87 15.27 11.30
N GLU A 138 -7.38 14.65 10.23
CA GLU A 138 -6.94 14.75 8.83
C GLU A 138 -5.62 14.02 8.51
N THR A 139 -5.67 13.19 7.45
CA THR A 139 -4.58 12.35 6.98
C THR A 139 -3.69 13.10 5.98
N CYS A 140 -2.37 13.04 6.14
CA CYS A 140 -1.47 13.52 5.10
C CYS A 140 -1.54 12.58 3.89
N MET A 141 -1.79 13.11 2.69
CA MET A 141 -1.99 12.33 1.45
C MET A 141 -2.97 11.16 1.62
N GLY A 142 -4.22 11.45 2.05
CA GLY A 142 -5.20 10.41 2.38
C GLY A 142 -5.41 9.33 1.31
N TRP A 143 -5.21 9.63 0.02
CA TRP A 143 -5.32 8.66 -1.08
C TRP A 143 -4.31 7.51 -1.03
N THR A 144 -3.27 7.58 -0.22
CA THR A 144 -2.21 6.56 -0.12
C THR A 144 -2.58 5.41 0.82
N TRP A 145 -3.79 5.44 1.39
CA TRP A 145 -4.30 4.39 2.27
C TRP A 145 -4.20 2.97 1.67
N TYR A 146 -4.33 2.82 0.35
CA TYR A 146 -4.20 1.52 -0.31
C TYR A 146 -2.75 0.99 -0.26
N LEU A 147 -1.76 1.89 -0.23
CA LEU A 147 -0.35 1.53 -0.15
C LEU A 147 0.00 1.03 1.25
N ALA A 148 -0.59 1.64 2.28
CA ALA A 148 -0.53 1.14 3.65
C ALA A 148 -1.18 -0.24 3.77
N ASN A 149 -2.35 -0.39 3.15
CA ASN A 149 -3.07 -1.65 3.13
C ASN A 149 -2.30 -2.78 2.44
N ASP A 150 -1.63 -2.51 1.31
CA ASP A 150 -0.79 -3.50 0.61
C ASP A 150 0.34 -4.01 1.51
N MET A 151 1.04 -3.09 2.20
CA MET A 151 2.12 -3.46 3.12
C MET A 151 1.61 -4.26 4.33
N GLN A 152 0.45 -3.89 4.88
CA GLN A 152 -0.19 -4.61 5.99
C GLN A 152 -0.67 -6.01 5.55
N PHE A 153 -1.27 -6.12 4.38
CA PHE A 153 -1.70 -7.40 3.83
C PHE A 153 -0.52 -8.32 3.54
N HIS A 154 0.62 -7.78 3.09
CA HIS A 154 1.84 -8.57 2.94
C HIS A 154 2.28 -9.22 4.27
N LEU A 155 2.17 -8.48 5.38
CA LEU A 155 2.50 -8.99 6.71
C LEU A 155 1.52 -10.08 7.18
N PHE A 156 0.24 -9.97 6.86
CA PHE A 156 -0.79 -10.95 7.25
C PHE A 156 -0.91 -12.14 6.27
N ALA A 157 -0.43 -12.01 5.04
CA ALA A 157 -0.50 -13.05 4.01
C ALA A 157 0.03 -14.42 4.43
N PRO A 158 1.17 -14.55 5.17
CA PRO A 158 1.68 -15.85 5.62
C PRO A 158 0.67 -16.66 6.44
N ILE A 159 -0.21 -16.01 7.22
CA ILE A 159 -1.23 -16.69 8.04
C ILE A 159 -2.22 -17.43 7.13
N PHE A 160 -2.73 -16.73 6.11
CA PHE A 160 -3.67 -17.31 5.15
C PHE A 160 -2.99 -18.36 4.26
N LEU A 161 -1.74 -18.14 3.86
CA LEU A 161 -0.97 -19.09 3.07
C LEU A 161 -0.69 -20.39 3.84
N ILE A 162 -0.34 -20.31 5.14
CA ILE A 162 -0.14 -21.50 5.99
C ILE A 162 -1.45 -22.28 6.15
N LEU A 163 -2.57 -21.58 6.37
CA LEU A 163 -3.89 -22.23 6.45
C LEU A 163 -4.24 -22.96 5.15
N LEU A 164 -3.98 -22.31 4.00
CA LEU A 164 -4.21 -22.89 2.68
C LEU A 164 -3.32 -24.11 2.40
N PHE A 165 -2.07 -24.07 2.88
CA PHE A 165 -1.12 -25.18 2.76
C PHE A 165 -1.52 -26.39 3.63
N LYS A 166 -2.04 -26.13 4.84
CA LYS A 166 -2.48 -27.19 5.76
C LYS A 166 -3.79 -27.83 5.32
N SER A 167 -4.73 -27.03 4.79
CA SER A 167 -5.97 -27.51 4.19
C SER A 167 -6.51 -26.45 3.25
N SER A 168 -6.62 -26.80 1.96
CA SER A 168 -7.12 -25.90 0.92
C SER A 168 -8.52 -25.38 1.25
N VAL A 169 -9.39 -26.23 1.79
CA VAL A 169 -10.76 -25.85 2.18
C VAL A 169 -10.76 -24.87 3.33
N LEU A 170 -9.95 -25.10 4.38
CA LEU A 170 -9.89 -24.22 5.53
C LEU A 170 -9.33 -22.83 5.17
N GLY A 171 -8.28 -22.79 4.35
CA GLY A 171 -7.72 -21.53 3.86
C GLY A 171 -8.73 -20.72 3.04
N ILE A 172 -9.45 -21.37 2.11
CA ILE A 172 -10.49 -20.72 1.30
C ILE A 172 -11.63 -20.21 2.19
N LEU A 173 -12.11 -21.01 3.15
CA LEU A 173 -13.15 -20.59 4.08
C LEU A 173 -12.70 -19.42 4.96
N ALA A 174 -11.44 -19.39 5.41
CA ALA A 174 -10.89 -18.27 6.15
C ALA A 174 -10.86 -16.98 5.31
N CYS A 175 -10.40 -17.05 4.06
CA CYS A 175 -10.40 -15.90 3.14
C CYS A 175 -11.82 -15.39 2.86
N LEU A 176 -12.74 -16.28 2.51
CA LEU A 176 -14.15 -15.94 2.25
C LEU A 176 -14.81 -15.36 3.50
N GLY A 177 -14.50 -15.91 4.68
CA GLY A 177 -14.99 -15.43 5.97
C GLY A 177 -14.54 -14.00 6.26
N VAL A 178 -13.26 -13.67 6.03
CA VAL A 178 -12.73 -12.31 6.23
C VAL A 178 -13.32 -11.32 5.23
N ILE A 179 -13.47 -11.71 3.95
CA ILE A 179 -14.12 -10.88 2.92
C ILE A 179 -15.59 -10.61 3.30
N ALA A 180 -16.32 -11.65 3.72
CA ALA A 180 -17.70 -11.52 4.15
C ALA A 180 -17.82 -10.63 5.39
N ALA A 181 -16.96 -10.84 6.40
CA ALA A 181 -16.92 -10.01 7.60
C ALA A 181 -16.65 -8.53 7.26
N SER A 182 -15.63 -8.24 6.45
CA SER A 182 -15.31 -6.89 6.00
C SER A 182 -16.50 -6.23 5.29
N THR A 183 -17.15 -6.97 4.38
CA THR A 183 -18.32 -6.49 3.63
C THR A 183 -19.50 -6.19 4.56
N ILE A 184 -19.78 -7.09 5.51
CA ILE A 184 -20.87 -6.96 6.47
C ILE A 184 -20.60 -5.78 7.41
N THR A 185 -19.38 -5.63 7.92
CA THR A 185 -19.01 -4.50 8.78
C THR A 185 -19.16 -3.18 8.04
N HIS A 186 -18.69 -3.09 6.79
CA HIS A 186 -18.87 -1.89 5.98
C HIS A 186 -20.35 -1.57 5.77
N LEU A 187 -21.16 -2.57 5.42
CA LEU A 187 -22.61 -2.40 5.26
C LEU A 187 -23.27 -1.94 6.57
N ALA A 188 -22.92 -2.56 7.70
CA ALA A 188 -23.47 -2.22 9.00
C ALA A 188 -23.15 -0.78 9.40
N VAL A 189 -21.91 -0.33 9.19
CA VAL A 189 -21.49 1.06 9.45
C VAL A 189 -22.25 2.03 8.55
N VAL A 190 -22.37 1.71 7.26
CA VAL A 190 -23.12 2.56 6.31
C VAL A 190 -24.58 2.70 6.72
N LEU A 191 -25.23 1.61 7.12
CA LEU A 191 -26.63 1.63 7.56
C LEU A 191 -26.82 2.29 8.93
N ALA A 192 -25.86 2.16 9.85
CA ALA A 192 -25.95 2.76 11.19
C ALA A 192 -25.72 4.28 11.19
N HIS A 193 -24.94 4.79 10.24
CA HIS A 193 -24.57 6.20 10.14
C HIS A 193 -25.19 6.93 8.94
N ASP A 194 -26.13 6.29 8.23
CA ASP A 194 -26.79 6.84 7.03
C ASP A 194 -25.81 7.37 5.96
N TYR A 195 -24.67 6.70 5.81
CA TYR A 195 -23.66 7.12 4.83
C TYR A 195 -24.10 6.83 3.39
N PRO A 196 -23.70 7.67 2.42
CA PRO A 196 -24.00 7.40 1.02
C PRO A 196 -23.24 6.16 0.51
N PRO A 197 -23.84 5.35 -0.38
CA PRO A 197 -23.29 4.07 -0.82
C PRO A 197 -22.03 4.17 -1.69
N ALA A 198 -21.66 5.35 -2.22
CA ALA A 198 -20.39 5.54 -2.94
C ALA A 198 -19.93 7.03 -2.97
N PRO A 199 -18.66 7.35 -2.63
CA PRO A 199 -18.15 8.72 -2.64
C PRO A 199 -18.03 9.35 -4.04
N LEU A 200 -17.78 8.56 -5.09
CA LEU A 200 -17.61 9.08 -6.46
C LEU A 200 -18.94 9.57 -7.06
N LEU A 201 -20.03 8.83 -6.82
CA LEU A 201 -21.35 9.17 -7.35
C LEU A 201 -21.98 10.35 -6.60
N THR A 202 -21.75 10.46 -5.29
CA THR A 202 -22.22 11.61 -4.50
C THR A 202 -21.45 12.89 -4.79
N ALA A 203 -20.14 12.83 -5.05
CA ALA A 203 -19.37 14.00 -5.46
C ALA A 203 -19.89 14.59 -6.79
N HIS A 204 -20.18 13.74 -7.78
CA HIS A 204 -20.79 14.18 -9.04
C HIS A 204 -22.19 14.77 -8.87
N LEU A 205 -23.01 14.18 -7.99
CA LEU A 205 -24.36 14.68 -7.72
C LEU A 205 -24.33 16.01 -6.95
N GLN A 206 -23.40 16.17 -5.99
CA GLN A 206 -23.15 17.41 -5.28
C GLN A 206 -22.67 18.53 -6.21
N MET A 207 -21.83 18.22 -7.21
CA MET A 207 -21.44 19.19 -8.24
C MET A 207 -22.64 19.68 -9.04
N LEU A 208 -23.50 18.77 -9.47
CA LEU A 208 -24.67 19.10 -10.27
C LEU A 208 -25.67 19.93 -9.44
N VAL A 209 -25.86 19.59 -8.17
CA VAL A 209 -26.70 20.35 -7.24
C VAL A 209 -26.10 21.74 -6.96
N ALA A 210 -24.80 21.85 -6.67
CA ALA A 210 -24.14 23.12 -6.40
C ALA A 210 -24.14 24.05 -7.63
N PHE A 211 -23.95 23.50 -8.84
CA PHE A 211 -24.00 24.26 -10.09
C PHE A 211 -25.42 24.72 -10.45
N LEU A 212 -26.44 23.92 -10.11
CA LEU A 212 -27.85 24.25 -10.36
C LEU A 212 -28.48 25.10 -9.24
N GLN A 213 -27.87 25.17 -8.06
CA GLN A 213 -28.36 25.94 -6.90
C GLN A 213 -28.64 27.43 -7.21
N PRO A 214 -27.79 28.16 -7.97
CA PRO A 214 -28.06 29.53 -8.41
C PRO A 214 -29.24 29.66 -9.39
N TYR A 215 -29.59 28.58 -10.10
CA TYR A 215 -30.68 28.50 -11.06
C TYR A 215 -31.94 27.82 -10.50
N SER A 216 -31.97 27.59 -9.19
CA SER A 216 -33.09 26.94 -8.50
C SER A 216 -34.43 27.67 -8.67
N TRP A 217 -34.41 28.97 -8.98
CA TRP A 217 -35.58 29.79 -9.31
C TRP A 217 -36.16 29.49 -10.71
N LEU A 218 -35.37 28.98 -11.66
CA LEU A 218 -35.80 28.58 -13.01
C LEU A 218 -36.39 27.16 -13.05
N LEU A 219 -35.93 26.26 -12.19
CA LEU A 219 -36.24 24.82 -12.24
C LEU A 219 -37.45 24.40 -11.37
N GLY A 220 -38.11 25.35 -10.72
CA GLY A 220 -39.19 25.06 -9.77
C GLY A 220 -38.69 24.26 -8.55
N LYS A 221 -39.57 24.03 -7.56
CA LYS A 221 -39.27 23.43 -6.24
C LYS A 221 -38.64 22.01 -6.25
N THR A 222 -38.31 21.46 -7.40
CA THR A 222 -37.82 20.10 -7.64
C THR A 222 -36.34 19.89 -7.24
N VAL A 223 -35.53 20.96 -7.09
CA VAL A 223 -34.10 20.87 -6.69
C VAL A 223 -33.93 21.01 -5.17
N LYS A 224 -34.79 20.36 -4.39
CA LYS A 224 -34.58 20.10 -2.95
C LYS A 224 -34.38 18.60 -2.75
N LEU A 225 -33.41 18.01 -3.46
CA LEU A 225 -33.27 16.54 -3.48
C LEU A 225 -32.30 15.98 -2.43
N PHE A 226 -31.56 16.81 -1.71
CA PHE A 226 -30.75 16.36 -0.58
C PHE A 226 -30.76 17.41 0.54
N PRO A 227 -30.99 17.04 1.81
CA PRO A 227 -30.74 17.95 2.91
C PRO A 227 -29.27 18.36 2.86
N ALA A 228 -28.99 19.65 3.05
CA ALA A 228 -27.63 20.08 3.33
C ALA A 228 -27.16 19.30 4.56
N PHE A 229 -26.21 18.39 4.38
CA PHE A 229 -25.54 17.72 5.48
C PHE A 229 -24.66 18.76 6.18
N GLY A 230 -25.28 19.50 7.09
CA GLY A 230 -24.65 20.38 8.04
C GLY A 230 -24.94 19.85 9.44
N ASN A 231 -23.93 19.22 10.04
CA ASN A 231 -23.45 19.42 11.41
C ASN A 231 -22.21 18.55 11.61
#